data_AF-A0AA38J0A2-F1
#
_entry.id   AF-A0AA38J0A2-F1
#
_cell.length_a   1.000
_cell.length_b   1.000
_cell.length_c   1.000
_cell.angle_alpha   90.00
_cell.angle_beta   90.00
_cell.angle_gamma   90.00
#
_symmetry.space_group_name_H-M   'P 1'
#
loop_
_entity.id
_entity.type
_entity.pdbx_description
1 polymer ?
#
loop_
_entity_poly.entity_id
_entity_poly.type
_entity_poly.pdbx_seq_one_letter_code
_entity_poly.pdbx_strand_id
1 'polypeptide(L)'
;MPRSAPYFFAEGESGGFPSWLLKYENLNVRISEETFMRYVGRYLSTLLSILAKYQFTNGGPIVAFQVENECGSSPTNDKVYLQQLYDIFKHYGIVELLVTADSPKRGTAGTLPGLLFQTANYESYPVELLGALEEMQPGEPLMAMEFYSGWFDHWSESHHTKSDGSVRRDYEATLTYPASVNLYMLHGGTYWGVLNGATIGPGDNSGLAPTTSSYDYNAPLTEDGDYTSKYDMIKGLIEQCNPIQTLTPELPVLIERQTHPAVPIKSQLSLNDILSKFDDSIPSSTTRSI
;
A
#
# COMPACT_ATOMS: atom_id res chain seq x y z
N MET A 1 11.88 2.47 -3.31
CA MET A 1 11.91 2.48 -1.83
C MET A 1 10.93 1.44 -1.32
N PRO A 2 11.42 0.32 -0.74
CA PRO A 2 10.55 -0.73 -0.22
C PRO A 2 9.74 -0.27 1.00
N ARG A 3 8.42 -0.46 0.94
CA ARG A 3 7.54 -0.34 2.12
C ARG A 3 7.44 -1.70 2.80
N SER A 4 8.45 -2.02 3.60
CA SER A 4 8.70 -3.38 4.12
C SER A 4 7.99 -3.65 5.44
N ALA A 5 6.90 -2.95 5.71
CA ALA A 5 6.13 -3.09 6.93
C ALA A 5 5.51 -4.49 7.05
N PRO A 6 5.32 -5.02 8.28
CA PRO A 6 4.60 -6.27 8.47
C PRO A 6 3.10 -6.16 8.15
N TYR A 7 2.56 -4.93 8.16
CA TYR A 7 1.22 -4.58 7.71
C TYR A 7 1.33 -3.47 6.67
N PHE A 8 0.70 -3.64 5.52
CA PHE A 8 0.78 -2.67 4.42
C PHE A 8 -0.58 -2.13 3.97
N PHE A 9 -1.69 -2.58 4.58
CA PHE A 9 -3.05 -2.25 4.15
C PHE A 9 -3.25 -2.55 2.66
N ALA A 10 -3.09 -1.52 1.82
CA ALA A 10 -3.11 -1.55 0.37
C ALA A 10 -4.40 -2.14 -0.22
N GLU A 11 -5.47 -2.22 0.59
CA GLU A 11 -6.71 -2.91 0.23
C GLU A 11 -6.50 -4.38 -0.18
N GLY A 12 -5.42 -5.00 0.29
CA GLY A 12 -5.10 -6.40 0.10
C GLY A 12 -5.59 -7.27 1.26
N GLU A 13 -5.66 -8.58 1.02
CA GLU A 13 -6.13 -9.56 2.00
C GLU A 13 -5.39 -9.42 3.34
N SER A 14 -6.17 -9.28 4.41
CA SER A 14 -5.69 -9.06 5.79
C SER A 14 -4.63 -7.94 5.96
N GLY A 15 -4.57 -6.98 5.03
CA GLY A 15 -3.53 -5.96 4.99
C GLY A 15 -2.11 -6.52 4.92
N GLY A 16 -1.97 -7.74 4.40
CA GLY A 16 -0.71 -8.48 4.27
C GLY A 16 -0.43 -9.53 5.33
N PHE A 17 -1.25 -9.60 6.38
CA PHE A 17 -1.05 -10.62 7.39
C PHE A 17 -1.39 -12.01 6.87
N PRO A 18 -0.57 -13.03 7.17
CA PRO A 18 -0.89 -14.38 6.77
C PRO A 18 -2.01 -14.95 7.65
N SER A 19 -2.97 -15.63 7.03
CA SER A 19 -4.17 -16.17 7.70
C SER A 19 -3.86 -17.12 8.87
N TRP A 20 -2.70 -17.77 8.90
CA TRP A 20 -2.32 -18.65 10.01
C TRP A 20 -2.13 -17.91 11.34
N LEU A 21 -2.01 -16.57 11.35
CA LEU A 21 -2.01 -15.79 12.59
C LEU A 21 -3.35 -15.89 13.34
N LEU A 22 -4.46 -16.16 12.64
CA LEU A 22 -5.79 -16.33 13.24
C LEU A 22 -5.90 -17.56 14.16
N LYS A 23 -4.94 -18.49 14.08
CA LYS A 23 -4.85 -19.63 15.01
C LYS A 23 -4.56 -19.22 16.45
N TYR A 24 -4.07 -18.00 16.68
CA TYR A 24 -3.77 -17.47 18.00
C TYR A 24 -4.98 -16.68 18.51
N GLU A 25 -5.77 -17.33 19.35
CA GLU A 25 -6.91 -16.68 20.01
C GLU A 25 -6.42 -15.45 20.80
N ASN A 26 -7.09 -14.31 20.61
CA ASN A 26 -6.78 -13.03 21.27
C ASN A 26 -5.40 -12.43 20.93
N LEU A 27 -4.81 -12.79 19.79
CA LEU A 27 -3.60 -12.14 19.29
C LEU A 27 -3.89 -10.67 18.96
N ASN A 28 -3.20 -9.75 19.64
CA ASN A 28 -3.23 -8.34 19.29
C ASN A 28 -2.13 -8.07 18.27
N VAL A 29 -2.51 -7.60 17.08
CA VAL A 29 -1.60 -7.25 16.01
C VAL A 29 -1.25 -5.76 16.06
N ARG A 30 -0.13 -5.37 15.42
CA ARG A 30 0.35 -3.98 15.34
C ARG A 30 0.56 -3.32 16.71
N ILE A 31 1.06 -4.10 17.66
CA ILE A 31 1.41 -3.70 19.04
C ILE A 31 2.62 -4.54 19.50
N SER A 32 3.28 -4.15 20.58
CA SER A 32 4.48 -4.82 21.13
C SER A 32 4.15 -6.13 21.87
N GLU A 33 3.18 -6.90 21.38
CA GLU A 33 2.82 -8.19 21.94
C GLU A 33 3.82 -9.26 21.49
N GLU A 34 4.28 -10.10 22.42
CA GLU A 34 5.43 -10.97 22.23
C GLU A 34 5.22 -11.98 21.08
N THR A 35 4.02 -12.58 20.99
CA THR A 35 3.71 -13.58 19.95
C THR A 35 3.73 -12.93 18.58
N PHE A 36 3.08 -11.78 18.42
CA PHE A 36 3.07 -11.01 17.19
C PHE A 36 4.49 -10.60 16.81
N MET A 37 5.25 -10.00 17.74
CA MET A 37 6.61 -9.52 17.46
C MET A 37 7.60 -10.64 17.15
N ARG A 38 7.41 -11.84 17.70
CA ARG A 38 8.18 -13.03 17.30
C ARG A 38 7.99 -13.36 15.83
N TYR A 39 6.76 -13.26 15.31
CA TYR A 39 6.46 -13.53 13.91
C TYR A 39 6.89 -12.41 12.97
N VAL A 40 6.69 -11.15 13.39
CA VAL A 40 7.22 -9.98 12.70
C VAL A 40 8.74 -10.08 12.55
N GLY A 41 9.44 -10.39 13.65
CA GLY A 41 10.90 -10.56 13.64
C GLY A 41 11.36 -11.67 12.71
N ARG A 42 10.63 -12.80 12.63
CA ARG A 42 10.94 -13.91 11.71
C ARG A 42 10.72 -13.53 10.23
N TYR A 43 9.67 -12.77 9.93
CA TYR A 43 9.40 -12.29 8.58
C TYR A 43 10.46 -11.28 8.15
N LEU A 44 10.67 -10.25 8.97
CA LEU A 44 11.60 -9.16 8.67
C LEU A 44 13.05 -9.65 8.64
N SER A 45 13.45 -10.63 9.44
CA SER A 45 14.80 -11.19 9.37
C SER A 45 15.13 -11.74 7.98
N THR A 46 14.17 -12.41 7.36
CA THR A 46 14.34 -12.97 6.02
C THR A 46 14.34 -11.86 4.98
N LEU A 47 13.33 -10.98 5.01
CA LEU A 47 13.17 -9.91 4.03
C LEU A 47 14.36 -8.93 4.06
N LEU A 48 14.71 -8.42 5.25
CA LEU A 48 15.76 -7.41 5.40
C LEU A 48 17.14 -7.97 5.09
N SER A 49 17.42 -9.24 5.39
CA SER A 49 18.68 -9.88 4.97
C SER A 49 18.87 -9.93 3.46
N ILE A 50 17.77 -9.97 2.70
CA ILE A 50 17.80 -9.87 1.23
C ILE A 50 17.97 -8.41 0.82
N LEU A 51 17.12 -7.52 1.34
CA LEU A 51 17.09 -6.12 0.92
C LEU A 51 18.35 -5.32 1.32
N ALA A 52 19.01 -5.67 2.42
CA ALA A 52 20.23 -5.00 2.89
C ALA A 52 21.35 -4.99 1.82
N LYS A 53 21.38 -6.00 0.94
CA LYS A 53 22.35 -6.11 -0.16
C LYS A 53 22.11 -5.12 -1.30
N TYR A 54 20.90 -4.58 -1.40
CA TYR A 54 20.47 -3.69 -2.48
C TYR A 54 20.34 -2.22 -2.04
N GLN A 55 20.84 -1.89 -0.86
CA GLN A 55 20.98 -0.52 -0.38
C GLN A 55 21.87 0.31 -1.31
N PHE A 56 21.58 1.59 -1.45
CA PHE A 56 22.31 2.53 -2.30
C PHE A 56 23.78 2.67 -1.87
N THR A 57 24.03 2.69 -0.56
CA THR A 57 25.37 2.62 0.06
C THR A 57 26.16 1.37 -0.34
N ASN A 58 25.49 0.30 -0.78
CA ASN A 58 26.09 -0.92 -1.31
C ASN A 58 26.08 -0.97 -2.86
N GLY A 59 25.77 0.15 -3.54
CA GLY A 59 25.67 0.26 -4.99
C GLY A 59 24.34 -0.22 -5.58
N GLY A 60 23.33 -0.50 -4.74
CA GLY A 60 21.99 -0.89 -5.18
C GLY A 60 21.03 0.29 -5.38
N PRO A 61 19.75 0.04 -5.71
CA PRO A 61 18.78 1.08 -5.99
C PRO A 61 17.99 1.57 -4.75
N ILE A 62 18.12 0.93 -3.59
CA ILE A 62 17.29 1.25 -2.43
C ILE A 62 17.89 2.42 -1.66
N VAL A 63 17.20 3.57 -1.67
CA VAL A 63 17.61 4.81 -0.98
C VAL A 63 16.89 5.07 0.34
N ALA A 64 15.81 4.34 0.62
CA ALA A 64 15.00 4.50 1.82
C ALA A 64 14.13 3.25 2.06
N PHE A 65 13.64 3.10 3.28
CA PHE A 65 12.67 2.07 3.69
C PHE A 65 11.57 2.65 4.56
N GLN A 66 10.32 2.26 4.31
CA GLN A 66 9.23 2.60 5.22
C GLN A 66 9.13 1.58 6.36
N VAL A 67 9.01 2.09 7.59
CA VAL A 67 8.77 1.35 8.83
C VAL A 67 7.30 1.51 9.20
N GLU A 68 6.58 0.38 9.29
CA GLU A 68 5.11 0.38 9.47
C GLU A 68 4.35 1.08 8.32
N ASN A 69 3.04 1.18 8.42
CA ASN A 69 2.16 1.84 7.46
C ASN A 69 0.97 2.49 8.16
N GLU A 70 0.91 3.83 8.13
CA GLU A 70 -0.15 4.62 8.77
C GLU A 70 -0.41 4.21 10.23
N CYS A 71 0.68 4.04 11.00
CA CYS A 71 0.60 3.59 12.39
C CYS A 71 -0.20 4.56 13.27
N GLY A 72 -0.27 5.84 12.90
CA GLY A 72 -1.06 6.87 13.58
C GLY A 72 -2.58 6.68 13.42
N SER A 73 -3.01 5.84 12.47
CA SER A 73 -4.39 5.38 12.33
C SER A 73 -4.66 4.06 13.07
N SER A 74 -3.64 3.44 13.67
CA SER A 74 -3.83 2.27 14.54
C SER A 74 -4.55 2.66 15.84
N PRO A 75 -5.44 1.82 16.39
CA PRO A 75 -6.11 2.11 17.65
C PRO A 75 -5.17 2.32 18.85
N THR A 76 -3.94 1.80 18.79
CA THR A 76 -3.02 1.73 19.94
C THR A 76 -1.93 2.80 19.91
N ASN A 77 -1.49 3.24 18.73
CA ASN A 77 -0.33 4.13 18.54
C ASN A 77 0.91 3.70 19.35
N ASP A 78 1.15 2.39 19.44
CA ASP A 78 2.16 1.82 20.32
C ASP A 78 3.59 2.21 19.87
N LYS A 79 4.23 3.07 20.65
CA LYS A 79 5.60 3.55 20.40
C LYS A 79 6.66 2.49 20.70
N VAL A 80 6.39 1.55 21.60
CA VAL A 80 7.31 0.44 21.89
C VAL A 80 7.38 -0.48 20.67
N TYR A 81 6.24 -0.76 20.05
CA TYR A 81 6.17 -1.49 18.79
C TYR A 81 6.97 -0.81 17.68
N LEU A 82 6.76 0.49 17.45
CA LEU A 82 7.53 1.25 16.44
C LEU A 82 9.04 1.24 16.73
N GLN A 83 9.45 1.36 18.00
CA GLN A 83 10.86 1.29 18.39
C GLN A 83 11.45 -0.09 18.10
N GLN A 84 10.72 -1.17 18.40
CA GLN A 84 11.16 -2.53 18.10
C GLN A 84 11.31 -2.76 16.58
N LEU A 85 10.40 -2.21 15.77
CA LEU A 85 10.55 -2.26 14.31
C LEU A 85 11.80 -1.51 13.86
N TYR A 86 12.01 -0.28 14.34
CA TYR A 86 13.23 0.48 14.05
C TYR A 86 14.49 -0.32 14.40
N ASP A 87 14.53 -0.90 15.61
CA ASP A 87 15.67 -1.69 16.09
C ASP A 87 15.92 -2.92 15.21
N ILE A 88 14.87 -3.60 14.74
CA ILE A 88 14.99 -4.72 13.79
C ILE A 88 15.64 -4.25 12.48
N PHE A 89 15.20 -3.12 11.91
CA PHE A 89 15.80 -2.59 10.68
C PHE A 89 17.29 -2.27 10.89
N LYS A 90 17.65 -1.61 12.00
CA LYS A 90 19.05 -1.33 12.32
C LYS A 90 19.87 -2.61 12.54
N HIS A 91 19.31 -3.59 13.24
CA HIS A 91 19.97 -4.86 13.51
C HIS A 91 20.33 -5.63 12.23
N TYR A 92 19.46 -5.63 11.22
CA TYR A 92 19.71 -6.25 9.92
C TYR A 92 20.53 -5.37 8.96
N GLY A 93 21.22 -4.35 9.49
CA GLY A 93 22.19 -3.57 8.72
C GLY A 93 21.57 -2.56 7.76
N ILE A 94 20.32 -2.14 7.99
CA ILE A 94 19.72 -1.06 7.23
C ILE A 94 20.34 0.28 7.68
N VAL A 95 21.02 0.94 6.75
CA VAL A 95 21.71 2.23 6.95
C VAL A 95 21.06 3.37 6.18
N GLU A 96 20.26 3.06 5.17
CA GLU A 96 19.49 4.05 4.41
C GLU A 96 18.40 4.70 5.28
N LEU A 97 17.81 5.78 4.74
CA LEU A 97 16.77 6.55 5.42
C LEU A 97 15.58 5.65 5.81
N LEU A 98 15.20 5.69 7.09
CA LEU A 98 14.00 5.03 7.61
C LEU A 98 12.88 6.05 7.72
N VAL A 99 11.75 5.77 7.08
CA VAL A 99 10.61 6.69 6.97
C VAL A 99 9.34 6.10 7.58
N THR A 100 8.42 6.96 7.99
CA THR A 100 7.04 6.61 8.36
C THR A 100 6.08 7.44 7.53
N ALA A 101 4.89 6.91 7.24
CA ALA A 101 3.91 7.56 6.39
C ALA A 101 2.54 7.57 7.08
N ASP A 102 2.00 8.77 7.26
CA ASP A 102 0.70 9.02 7.87
C ASP A 102 0.07 10.27 7.26
N SER A 103 -1.24 10.44 7.40
CA SER A 103 -1.82 11.77 7.21
C SER A 103 -1.24 12.77 8.22
N PRO A 104 -0.78 13.96 7.81
CA PRO A 104 -0.30 14.98 8.75
C PRO A 104 -1.31 15.36 9.85
N LYS A 105 -2.61 15.12 9.62
CA LYS A 105 -3.68 15.25 10.62
C LYS A 105 -3.51 14.34 11.84
N ARG A 106 -2.70 13.29 11.74
CA ARG A 106 -2.36 12.38 12.86
C ARG A 106 -1.25 12.93 13.76
N GLY A 107 -0.68 14.08 13.44
CA GLY A 107 0.46 14.62 14.18
C GLY A 107 1.63 13.63 14.15
N THR A 108 2.23 13.37 15.31
CA THR A 108 3.35 12.43 15.46
C THR A 108 2.91 11.03 15.94
N ALA A 109 1.61 10.71 15.89
CA ALA A 109 1.06 9.46 16.44
C ALA A 109 1.65 8.19 15.78
N GLY A 110 2.00 8.24 14.49
CA GLY A 110 2.55 7.10 13.75
C GLY A 110 4.08 7.08 13.59
N THR A 111 4.81 8.02 14.21
CA THR A 111 6.26 8.14 14.04
C THR A 111 7.05 8.19 15.35
N LEU A 112 8.38 8.16 15.26
CA LEU A 112 9.32 8.41 16.36
C LEU A 112 10.17 9.64 16.00
N PRO A 113 9.79 10.85 16.44
CA PRO A 113 10.51 12.08 16.09
C PRO A 113 12.00 11.98 16.42
N GLY A 114 12.84 12.35 15.46
CA GLY A 114 14.31 12.28 15.56
C GLY A 114 14.92 10.91 15.25
N LEU A 115 14.12 9.83 15.16
CA LEU A 115 14.59 8.50 14.74
C LEU A 115 14.07 8.10 13.36
N LEU A 116 12.81 8.42 13.06
CA LEU A 116 12.12 8.11 11.81
C LEU A 116 11.75 9.40 11.10
N PHE A 117 12.04 9.48 9.80
CA PHE A 117 11.70 10.61 8.96
C PHE A 117 10.22 10.56 8.56
N GLN A 118 9.47 11.61 8.88
CA GLN A 118 8.02 11.60 8.68
C GLN A 118 7.67 12.01 7.24
N THR A 119 6.69 11.35 6.65
CA THR A 119 6.17 11.65 5.31
C THR A 119 4.64 11.71 5.35
N ALA A 120 4.04 12.36 4.35
CA ALA A 120 2.62 12.66 4.32
C ALA A 120 1.85 11.77 3.35
N ASN A 121 0.67 11.32 3.78
CA ASN A 121 -0.33 10.68 2.92
C ASN A 121 -1.54 11.59 2.75
N TYR A 122 -1.96 11.85 1.51
CA TYR A 122 -3.14 12.68 1.23
C TYR A 122 -3.66 12.57 -0.20
N GLU A 123 -4.94 12.91 -0.35
CA GLU A 123 -5.59 13.03 -1.66
C GLU A 123 -5.69 14.48 -2.15
N SER A 124 -5.73 15.46 -1.24
CA SER A 124 -6.03 16.87 -1.53
C SER A 124 -5.49 17.77 -0.43
N TYR A 125 -5.54 19.08 -0.66
CA TYR A 125 -5.03 20.12 0.26
C TYR A 125 -3.52 20.03 0.53
N PRO A 126 -2.66 19.88 -0.50
CA PRO A 126 -1.22 19.65 -0.32
C PRO A 126 -0.52 20.77 0.46
N VAL A 127 -0.87 22.04 0.21
CA VAL A 127 -0.25 23.20 0.89
C VAL A 127 -0.49 23.15 2.40
N GLU A 128 -1.71 22.81 2.83
CA GLU A 128 -2.06 22.70 4.25
C GLU A 128 -1.33 21.52 4.89
N LEU A 129 -1.36 20.36 4.25
CA LEU A 129 -0.85 19.12 4.83
C LEU A 129 0.68 19.07 4.82
N LEU A 130 1.33 19.59 3.77
CA LEU A 130 2.79 19.74 3.74
C LEU A 130 3.26 20.83 4.71
N GLY A 131 2.49 21.91 4.91
CA GLY A 131 2.81 22.91 5.94
C GLY A 131 2.71 22.36 7.35
N ALA A 132 1.66 21.58 7.64
CA ALA A 132 1.57 20.87 8.91
C ALA A 132 2.73 19.88 9.11
N LEU A 133 3.18 19.22 8.04
CA LEU A 133 4.36 18.36 8.09
C LEU A 133 5.64 19.16 8.38
N GLU A 134 5.84 20.30 7.72
CA GLU A 134 6.99 21.19 7.96
C GLU A 134 7.05 21.69 9.41
N GLU A 135 5.91 22.04 10.01
CA GLU A 135 5.84 22.43 11.43
C GLU A 135 6.27 21.30 12.37
N MET A 136 6.03 20.03 12.01
CA MET A 136 6.41 18.87 12.82
C MET A 136 7.88 18.48 12.66
N GLN A 137 8.50 18.77 11.53
CA GLN A 137 9.92 18.50 11.26
C GLN A 137 10.61 19.71 10.60
N PRO A 138 10.82 20.82 11.35
CA PRO A 138 11.31 22.06 10.79
C PRO A 138 12.70 21.91 10.15
N GLY A 139 12.81 22.34 8.89
CA GLY A 139 14.08 22.30 8.13
C GLY A 139 14.41 20.95 7.49
N GLU A 140 13.59 19.91 7.72
CA GLU A 140 13.73 18.63 7.04
C GLU A 140 13.07 18.68 5.64
N PRO A 141 13.53 17.86 4.68
CA PRO A 141 12.84 17.70 3.40
C PRO A 141 11.38 17.26 3.59
N LEU A 142 10.53 17.58 2.62
CA LEU A 142 9.13 17.16 2.63
C LEU A 142 8.89 16.11 1.57
N MET A 143 8.02 15.15 1.89
CA MET A 143 7.62 14.12 0.93
C MET A 143 6.16 13.73 1.14
N ALA A 144 5.40 13.75 0.05
CA ALA A 144 4.15 13.02 -0.06
C ALA A 144 4.47 11.55 -0.38
N MET A 145 4.31 10.68 0.60
CA MET A 145 4.54 9.24 0.44
C MET A 145 3.42 8.58 -0.34
N GLU A 146 2.19 9.02 -0.12
CA GLU A 146 1.04 8.57 -0.88
C GLU A 146 0.24 9.81 -1.29
N PHE A 147 0.45 10.23 -2.54
CA PHE A 147 -0.47 11.13 -3.21
C PHE A 147 -1.54 10.29 -3.91
N TYR A 148 -2.78 10.35 -3.43
CA TYR A 148 -3.87 9.53 -3.97
C TYR A 148 -4.41 10.11 -5.30
N SER A 149 -4.02 9.50 -6.43
CA SER A 149 -4.38 9.93 -7.79
C SER A 149 -5.75 9.44 -8.28
N GLY A 150 -6.36 8.55 -7.52
CA GLY A 150 -7.69 7.99 -7.72
C GLY A 150 -8.12 7.26 -6.46
N TRP A 151 -8.92 6.20 -6.56
CA TRP A 151 -9.40 5.43 -5.41
C TRP A 151 -9.78 4.00 -5.81
N PHE A 152 -9.86 3.10 -4.84
CA PHE A 152 -10.28 1.71 -5.03
C PHE A 152 -11.80 1.54 -4.90
N ASP A 153 -12.32 0.42 -5.38
CA ASP A 153 -13.76 0.13 -5.37
C ASP A 153 -14.13 -1.02 -4.45
N HIS A 154 -15.30 -0.91 -3.83
CA HIS A 154 -15.99 -2.06 -3.23
C HIS A 154 -17.01 -2.68 -4.18
N TRP A 155 -17.28 -3.97 -4.00
CA TRP A 155 -18.38 -4.63 -4.69
C TRP A 155 -19.69 -3.90 -4.41
N SER A 156 -20.54 -3.76 -5.43
CA SER A 156 -21.83 -3.06 -5.43
C SER A 156 -21.80 -1.53 -5.38
N GLU A 157 -20.63 -0.90 -5.29
CA GLU A 157 -20.47 0.54 -5.42
C GLU A 157 -20.35 0.99 -6.87
N SER A 158 -20.45 2.30 -7.09
CA SER A 158 -20.07 2.90 -8.37
C SER A 158 -18.54 3.03 -8.44
N HIS A 159 -17.98 2.80 -9.62
CA HIS A 159 -16.55 2.96 -9.85
C HIS A 159 -16.08 4.36 -9.47
N HIS A 160 -15.09 4.45 -8.58
CA HIS A 160 -14.50 5.69 -8.14
C HIS A 160 -13.63 6.28 -9.25
N THR A 161 -13.88 7.56 -9.54
CA THR A 161 -13.05 8.32 -10.48
C THR A 161 -12.66 9.64 -9.86
N LYS A 162 -11.47 10.11 -10.21
CA LYS A 162 -10.96 11.43 -9.83
C LYS A 162 -10.60 12.19 -11.09
N SER A 163 -11.26 13.32 -11.29
CA SER A 163 -11.07 14.14 -12.49
C SER A 163 -9.62 14.62 -12.64
N ASP A 164 -9.13 14.63 -13.88
CA ASP A 164 -7.80 15.15 -14.22
C ASP A 164 -7.58 16.56 -13.70
N GLY A 165 -8.62 17.42 -13.72
CA GLY A 165 -8.54 18.79 -13.20
C GLY A 165 -8.32 18.87 -11.68
N SER A 166 -8.84 17.93 -10.90
CA SER A 166 -8.55 17.85 -9.46
C SER A 166 -7.12 17.34 -9.23
N VAL A 167 -6.77 16.23 -9.89
CA VAL A 167 -5.43 15.63 -9.77
C VAL A 167 -4.35 16.65 -10.18
N ARG A 168 -4.54 17.37 -11.29
CA ARG A 168 -3.64 18.42 -11.77
C ARG A 168 -3.35 19.45 -10.70
N ARG A 169 -4.41 19.99 -10.11
CA ARG A 169 -4.34 21.08 -9.14
C ARG A 169 -3.56 20.67 -7.90
N ASP A 170 -3.89 19.51 -7.32
CA ASP A 170 -3.24 19.04 -6.10
C ASP A 170 -1.80 18.57 -6.40
N TYR A 171 -1.56 17.88 -7.52
CA TYR A 171 -0.22 17.42 -7.88
C TYR A 171 0.73 18.57 -8.22
N GLU A 172 0.28 19.57 -9.00
CA GLU A 172 1.06 20.79 -9.29
C GLU A 172 1.35 21.59 -8.02
N ALA A 173 0.40 21.67 -7.08
CA ALA A 173 0.63 22.31 -5.80
C ALA A 173 1.64 21.52 -4.95
N THR A 174 1.64 20.18 -4.97
CA THR A 174 2.69 19.36 -4.33
C THR A 174 4.07 19.62 -4.97
N LEU A 175 4.17 19.67 -6.30
CA LEU A 175 5.45 19.91 -7.00
C LEU A 175 6.02 21.31 -6.75
N THR A 176 5.15 22.32 -6.61
CA THR A 176 5.56 23.71 -6.33
C THR A 176 5.82 23.98 -4.84
N TYR A 177 5.26 23.16 -3.95
CA TYR A 177 5.54 23.16 -2.51
C TYR A 177 6.74 22.24 -2.24
N PRO A 178 7.99 22.72 -2.43
CA PRO A 178 9.21 21.95 -2.75
C PRO A 178 9.38 20.59 -2.04
N ALA A 179 8.60 19.60 -2.45
CA ALA A 179 8.46 18.30 -1.80
C ALA A 179 8.67 17.19 -2.84
N SER A 180 9.18 16.06 -2.36
CA SER A 180 9.15 14.82 -3.13
C SER A 180 7.73 14.25 -3.15
N VAL A 181 7.38 13.47 -4.16
CA VAL A 181 6.05 12.86 -4.27
C VAL A 181 6.14 11.45 -4.83
N ASN A 182 5.37 10.54 -4.22
CA ASN A 182 5.10 9.22 -4.72
C ASN A 182 3.60 9.09 -5.05
N LEU A 183 3.30 8.63 -6.27
CA LEU A 183 1.94 8.53 -6.81
C LEU A 183 1.32 7.18 -6.39
N TYR A 184 0.26 7.24 -5.57
CA TYR A 184 -0.51 6.08 -5.18
C TYR A 184 -1.89 6.11 -5.87
N MET A 185 -2.22 5.24 -6.81
CA MET A 185 -1.33 4.35 -7.56
C MET A 185 -0.93 4.98 -8.89
N LEU A 186 0.33 4.86 -9.29
CA LEU A 186 0.76 5.11 -10.67
C LEU A 186 0.17 4.06 -11.63
N HIS A 187 0.20 2.79 -11.21
CA HIS A 187 -0.43 1.63 -11.84
C HIS A 187 -0.88 0.71 -10.70
N GLY A 188 -2.17 0.43 -10.61
CA GLY A 188 -2.69 -0.43 -9.53
C GLY A 188 -2.78 -1.90 -9.92
N GLY A 189 -3.28 -2.22 -11.11
CA GLY A 189 -3.33 -3.59 -11.64
C GLY A 189 -4.52 -4.39 -11.11
N THR A 190 -4.28 -5.64 -10.68
CA THR A 190 -5.34 -6.61 -10.36
C THR A 190 -5.03 -7.40 -9.09
N TYR A 191 -6.02 -7.54 -8.22
CA TYR A 191 -6.05 -8.56 -7.18
C TYR A 191 -6.46 -9.91 -7.75
N TRP A 192 -5.48 -10.76 -8.01
CA TRP A 192 -5.69 -12.12 -8.51
C TRP A 192 -6.17 -13.07 -7.40
N GLY A 193 -7.05 -14.01 -7.78
CA GLY A 193 -7.51 -15.06 -6.87
C GLY A 193 -8.29 -14.49 -5.68
N VAL A 194 -7.80 -14.74 -4.46
CA VAL A 194 -8.44 -14.35 -3.20
C VAL A 194 -7.58 -13.32 -2.43
N LEU A 195 -6.85 -12.49 -3.17
CA LEU A 195 -5.90 -11.52 -2.59
C LEU A 195 -6.52 -10.15 -2.32
N ASN A 196 -7.78 -9.92 -2.70
CA ASN A 196 -8.48 -8.67 -2.41
C ASN A 196 -8.78 -8.55 -0.91
N GLY A 197 -8.66 -7.35 -0.36
CA GLY A 197 -9.03 -7.06 1.02
C GLY A 197 -10.48 -6.64 1.18
N ALA A 198 -10.76 -6.06 2.34
CA ALA A 198 -12.04 -5.45 2.69
C ALA A 198 -11.84 -4.33 3.71
N THR A 199 -12.76 -3.38 3.74
CA THR A 199 -12.86 -2.36 4.79
C THR A 199 -14.13 -2.56 5.61
N ILE A 200 -14.24 -1.87 6.74
CA ILE A 200 -15.51 -1.76 7.49
C ILE A 200 -16.15 -0.42 7.13
N GLY A 201 -17.24 -0.47 6.39
CA GLY A 201 -18.03 0.69 5.97
C GLY A 201 -19.43 0.72 6.60
N PRO A 202 -20.15 1.85 6.51
CA PRO A 202 -21.54 1.93 6.95
C PRO A 202 -22.47 1.32 5.89
N GLY A 203 -22.54 -0.02 5.80
CA GLY A 203 -23.41 -0.71 4.83
C GLY A 203 -23.62 -2.20 5.11
N ASP A 204 -24.89 -2.63 5.05
CA ASP A 204 -25.44 -3.97 5.36
C ASP A 204 -25.27 -4.48 6.81
N ASN A 205 -25.87 -5.64 7.13
CA ASN A 205 -25.92 -6.22 8.48
C ASN A 205 -24.53 -6.49 9.11
N SER A 206 -23.45 -6.50 8.31
CA SER A 206 -22.08 -6.77 8.76
C SER A 206 -21.16 -5.55 8.71
N GLY A 207 -21.44 -4.57 7.86
CA GLY A 207 -20.53 -3.45 7.61
C GLY A 207 -19.30 -3.82 6.77
N LEU A 208 -19.16 -5.06 6.32
CA LEU A 208 -17.99 -5.51 5.57
C LEU A 208 -18.10 -5.12 4.10
N ALA A 209 -17.16 -4.32 3.62
CA ALA A 209 -17.09 -3.86 2.23
C ALA A 209 -15.88 -4.51 1.53
N PRO A 210 -16.06 -5.62 0.80
CA PRO A 210 -14.96 -6.27 0.08
C PRO A 210 -14.52 -5.45 -1.12
N THR A 211 -13.21 -5.24 -1.25
CA THR A 211 -12.58 -4.59 -2.42
C THR A 211 -12.77 -5.46 -3.66
N THR A 212 -12.99 -4.84 -4.82
CA THR A 212 -13.12 -5.57 -6.09
C THR A 212 -11.80 -6.19 -6.54
N SER A 213 -11.85 -7.11 -7.51
CA SER A 213 -10.63 -7.71 -8.09
C SER A 213 -9.83 -6.71 -8.93
N SER A 214 -10.51 -5.81 -9.65
CA SER A 214 -9.83 -4.74 -10.36
C SER A 214 -9.24 -3.78 -9.34
N TYR A 215 -7.96 -3.48 -9.50
CA TYR A 215 -7.29 -2.42 -8.77
C TYR A 215 -6.82 -1.35 -9.76
N ASP A 216 -7.63 -1.07 -10.79
CA ASP A 216 -7.41 0.01 -11.77
C ASP A 216 -7.15 1.34 -11.06
N TYR A 217 -7.85 1.57 -9.95
CA TYR A 217 -7.69 2.72 -9.05
C TYR A 217 -8.05 4.06 -9.70
N ASN A 218 -8.56 4.08 -10.94
CA ASN A 218 -8.53 5.26 -11.79
C ASN A 218 -7.11 5.88 -11.86
N ALA A 219 -6.09 5.03 -11.88
CA ALA A 219 -4.68 5.42 -11.90
C ALA A 219 -4.28 6.06 -13.24
N PRO A 220 -3.11 6.71 -13.31
CA PRO A 220 -2.54 7.18 -14.58
C PRO A 220 -2.37 6.06 -15.61
N LEU A 221 -2.05 4.84 -15.16
CA LEU A 221 -2.02 3.64 -16.00
C LEU A 221 -3.20 2.73 -15.62
N THR A 222 -3.95 2.26 -16.60
CA THR A 222 -5.11 1.37 -16.38
C THR A 222 -4.67 0.04 -15.77
N GLU A 223 -5.64 -0.76 -15.32
CA GLU A 223 -5.43 -2.15 -14.87
C GLU A 223 -4.58 -2.99 -15.82
N ASP A 224 -4.76 -2.83 -17.14
CA ASP A 224 -4.00 -3.54 -18.17
C ASP A 224 -2.82 -2.75 -18.76
N GLY A 225 -2.48 -1.60 -18.15
CA GLY A 225 -1.25 -0.85 -18.43
C GLY A 225 -1.34 0.19 -19.56
N ASP A 226 -2.54 0.52 -20.04
CA ASP A 226 -2.73 1.58 -21.03
C ASP A 226 -2.49 2.96 -20.41
N TYR A 227 -1.98 3.87 -21.24
CA TYR A 227 -1.84 5.28 -20.89
C TYR A 227 -3.18 6.00 -20.89
N THR A 228 -3.45 6.75 -19.83
CA THR A 228 -4.64 7.61 -19.71
C THR A 228 -4.28 9.08 -19.96
N SER A 229 -5.29 9.95 -20.14
CA SER A 229 -5.08 11.40 -20.14
C SER A 229 -4.40 11.92 -18.87
N LYS A 230 -4.62 11.24 -17.74
CA LYS A 230 -3.97 11.52 -16.46
C LYS A 230 -2.47 11.21 -16.49
N TYR A 231 -2.04 10.15 -17.18
CA TYR A 231 -0.62 9.86 -17.40
C TYR A 231 0.07 10.99 -18.17
N ASP A 232 -0.50 11.40 -19.31
CA ASP A 232 0.08 12.46 -20.13
C ASP A 232 0.17 13.78 -19.37
N MET A 233 -0.88 14.10 -18.60
CA MET A 233 -0.90 15.30 -17.76
C MET A 233 0.18 15.25 -16.66
N ILE A 234 0.31 14.15 -15.92
CA ILE A 234 1.34 14.01 -14.87
C ILE A 234 2.74 14.11 -15.48
N LYS A 235 2.98 13.41 -16.60
CA LYS A 235 4.25 13.44 -17.32
C LYS A 235 4.63 14.88 -17.70
N GLY A 236 3.69 15.62 -18.28
CA GLY A 236 3.91 17.02 -18.67
C GLY A 236 4.23 17.94 -17.48
N LEU A 237 3.62 17.72 -16.31
CA LEU A 237 3.94 18.47 -15.09
C LEU A 237 5.36 18.14 -14.59
N ILE A 238 5.75 16.87 -14.58
CA ILE A 238 7.09 16.45 -14.18
C ILE A 238 8.15 17.06 -15.12
N GLU A 239 7.91 17.05 -16.43
CA GLU A 239 8.82 17.66 -17.42
C GLU A 239 9.02 19.16 -17.17
N GLN A 240 7.97 19.89 -16.81
CA GLN A 240 8.05 21.32 -16.46
C GLN A 240 8.87 21.58 -15.19
N CYS A 241 8.84 20.64 -14.24
CA CYS A 241 9.58 20.72 -12.98
C CYS A 241 10.96 20.05 -13.01
N ASN A 242 11.44 19.58 -14.17
CA ASN A 242 12.70 18.86 -14.31
C ASN A 242 13.79 19.71 -15.00
N PRO A 243 14.46 20.62 -14.29
CA PRO A 243 15.47 21.50 -14.88
C PRO A 243 16.72 20.75 -15.40
N ILE A 244 16.93 19.51 -14.93
CA ILE A 244 18.09 18.67 -15.28
C ILE A 244 17.86 17.91 -16.59
N GLN A 245 16.61 17.87 -17.09
CA GLN A 245 16.24 17.16 -18.33
C GLN A 245 16.72 15.71 -18.31
N THR A 246 16.35 14.99 -17.24
CA THR A 246 16.68 13.57 -17.11
C THR A 246 16.18 12.77 -18.32
N LEU A 247 16.91 11.71 -18.66
CA LEU A 247 16.56 10.85 -19.78
C LEU A 247 15.14 10.29 -19.60
N THR A 248 14.28 10.58 -20.57
CA THR A 248 12.96 9.96 -20.66
C THR A 248 13.06 8.80 -21.66
N PRO A 249 12.88 7.54 -21.23
CA PRO A 249 12.94 6.42 -22.15
C PRO A 249 11.78 6.48 -23.16
N GLU A 250 11.94 5.80 -24.29
CA GLU A 250 10.83 5.58 -25.22
C GLU A 250 9.72 4.78 -24.53
N LEU A 251 8.46 5.09 -24.87
CA LEU A 251 7.31 4.38 -24.32
C LEU A 251 7.30 2.93 -24.81
N PRO A 252 7.12 1.94 -23.91
CA PRO A 252 6.88 0.56 -24.31
C PRO A 252 5.70 0.44 -25.28
N VAL A 253 5.78 -0.55 -26.17
CA VAL A 253 4.68 -0.90 -27.07
C VAL A 253 3.55 -1.52 -26.23
N LEU A 254 2.34 -0.98 -26.37
CA LEU A 254 1.15 -1.53 -25.71
C LEU A 254 0.74 -2.87 -26.33
N ILE A 255 0.20 -3.76 -25.50
CA ILE A 255 -0.28 -5.06 -25.93
C ILE A 255 -1.67 -4.88 -26.56
N GLU A 256 -1.83 -5.29 -27.82
CA GLU A 256 -3.14 -5.21 -28.49
C GLU A 256 -4.15 -6.16 -27.84
N ARG A 257 -5.32 -5.61 -27.48
CA ARG A 257 -6.45 -6.39 -26.97
C ARG A 257 -7.02 -7.26 -28.07
N GLN A 258 -7.29 -8.52 -27.74
CA GLN A 258 -7.90 -9.48 -28.65
C GLN A 258 -9.33 -9.79 -28.22
N THR A 259 -10.23 -9.86 -29.17
CA THR A 259 -11.57 -10.41 -28.95
C THR A 259 -11.56 -11.89 -29.29
N HIS A 260 -12.02 -12.73 -28.35
CA HIS A 260 -12.17 -14.17 -28.58
C HIS A 260 -13.65 -14.52 -28.82
N PRO A 261 -13.96 -15.53 -29.66
CA PRO A 261 -15.33 -15.99 -29.83
C PRO A 261 -15.88 -16.58 -28.53
N ALA A 262 -17.19 -16.55 -28.37
CA ALA A 262 -17.84 -17.14 -27.21
C ALA A 262 -17.49 -18.64 -27.06
N VAL A 263 -17.08 -19.03 -25.86
CA VAL A 263 -16.78 -20.43 -25.52
C VAL A 263 -17.99 -21.01 -24.80
N PRO A 264 -18.75 -21.94 -25.39
CA PRO A 264 -19.92 -22.52 -24.73
C PRO A 264 -19.48 -23.44 -23.58
N ILE A 265 -20.18 -23.35 -22.45
CA ILE A 265 -20.03 -24.30 -21.33
C ILE A 265 -20.55 -25.66 -21.80
N LYS A 266 -19.65 -26.66 -21.88
CA LYS A 266 -19.99 -28.02 -22.36
C LYS A 266 -20.37 -29.00 -21.26
N SER A 267 -19.96 -28.71 -20.03
CA SER A 267 -20.13 -29.58 -18.87
C SER A 267 -20.10 -28.77 -17.58
N GLN A 268 -20.77 -29.27 -16.54
CA GLN A 268 -20.77 -28.71 -15.20
C GLN A 268 -20.60 -29.83 -14.17
N LEU A 269 -20.06 -29.48 -13.01
CA LEU A 269 -19.95 -30.36 -11.86
C LEU A 269 -20.45 -29.59 -10.64
N SER A 270 -21.31 -30.21 -9.82
CA SER A 270 -21.76 -29.54 -8.61
C SER A 270 -20.66 -29.54 -7.56
N LEU A 271 -20.69 -28.57 -6.63
CA LEU A 271 -19.79 -28.58 -5.48
C LEU A 271 -19.90 -29.89 -4.68
N ASN A 272 -21.10 -30.47 -4.56
CA ASN A 272 -21.29 -31.76 -3.87
C ASN A 272 -20.59 -32.93 -4.59
N ASP A 273 -20.60 -32.94 -5.92
CA ASP A 273 -19.87 -33.96 -6.71
C ASP A 273 -18.35 -33.79 -6.64
N ILE A 274 -17.89 -32.56 -6.39
CA ILE A 274 -16.48 -32.27 -6.10
C ILE A 274 -16.15 -32.80 -4.71
N LEU A 275 -16.93 -32.43 -3.69
CA LEU A 275 -16.71 -32.80 -2.30
C LEU A 275 -16.73 -34.32 -2.08
N SER A 276 -17.59 -35.06 -2.78
CA SER A 276 -17.66 -36.53 -2.68
C SER A 276 -16.40 -37.26 -3.18
N LYS A 277 -15.48 -36.55 -3.86
CA LYS A 277 -14.21 -37.10 -4.33
C LYS A 277 -13.05 -36.87 -3.36
N PHE A 278 -13.26 -36.13 -2.27
CA PHE A 278 -12.25 -35.87 -1.25
C PHE A 278 -12.64 -36.60 0.05
N ASP A 279 -11.78 -37.52 0.50
CA ASP A 279 -12.00 -38.27 1.75
C ASP A 279 -11.55 -37.49 3.00
N ASP A 280 -10.89 -36.34 2.82
CA ASP A 280 -10.34 -35.50 3.89
C ASP A 280 -11.44 -34.66 4.56
N SER A 281 -12.21 -35.29 5.44
CA SER A 281 -13.12 -34.59 6.35
C SER A 281 -12.50 -34.49 7.76
N ILE A 282 -12.55 -33.30 8.35
CA ILE A 282 -12.14 -33.08 9.74
C ILE A 282 -13.42 -32.96 10.58
N PRO A 283 -13.84 -34.01 11.31
CA PRO A 283 -15.03 -33.95 12.13
C PRO A 283 -14.84 -32.95 13.28
N SER A 284 -15.88 -32.15 13.55
CA SER A 284 -15.91 -31.21 14.66
C SER A 284 -17.29 -31.23 15.31
N SER A 285 -17.33 -31.26 16.64
CA SER A 285 -18.58 -31.21 17.42
C SER A 285 -19.23 -29.82 17.42
N THR A 286 -18.48 -28.80 16.97
CA THR A 286 -18.91 -27.41 16.85
C THR A 286 -18.39 -26.81 15.55
N THR A 287 -19.08 -25.78 15.04
CA THR A 287 -18.53 -24.93 13.97
C THR A 287 -17.23 -24.30 14.47
N ARG A 288 -16.16 -24.42 13.70
CA ARG A 288 -14.89 -23.75 13.99
C ARG A 288 -14.86 -22.43 13.23
N SER A 289 -14.55 -21.35 13.94
CA SER A 289 -13.94 -20.19 13.27
C SER A 289 -12.52 -20.61 12.90
N ILE A 290 -12.16 -20.49 11.62
CA ILE A 290 -10.81 -20.77 11.12
C ILE A 290 -9.96 -19.52 11.31
#